data_AF-A0A7W7LJA8-F1
#
_entry.id   AF-A0A7W7LJA8-F1
#
_cell.length_a   1.000
_cell.length_b   1.000
_cell.length_c   1.000
_cell.angle_alpha   90.00
_cell.angle_beta   90.00
_cell.angle_gamma   90.00
#
_symmetry.space_group_name_H-M   'P 1'
#
loop_
_entity.id
_entity.type
_entity.pdbx_description
1 polymer ?
#
loop_
_entity_poly.entity_id
_entity_poly.type
_entity_poly.pdbx_seq_one_letter_code
_entity_poly.pdbx_strand_id
1 'polypeptide(L)'
;MGTALVMHYRPLVGVPGIDVRTHGTTLYNSLYRADDQVIVNAHVWGVNAYGAPVWHLRRNGDGGMFDTYASSFDAVWATANPVGEEASDAN
;
A
#
# COMPACT_ATOMS: atom_id res chain seq x y z
N MET A 1 2.07 -4.21 15.33
CA MET A 1 2.87 -3.53 14.27
C MET A 1 2.25 -2.15 14.07
N GLY A 2 2.60 -1.17 14.91
CA GLY A 2 3.58 -0.14 14.54
C GLY A 2 2.86 1.15 14.12
N THR A 3 2.16 1.80 15.05
CA THR A 3 1.42 3.07 14.87
C THR A 3 2.28 4.23 14.32
N ALA A 4 3.60 4.09 14.31
CA ALA A 4 4.55 5.09 13.83
C ALA A 4 4.40 5.45 12.33
N LEU A 5 4.03 4.49 11.47
CA LEU A 5 3.86 4.81 10.04
C LEU A 5 2.64 5.70 9.79
N VAL A 6 1.56 5.44 10.53
CA VAL A 6 0.32 6.24 10.48
C VAL A 6 0.60 7.70 10.86
N MET A 7 1.52 7.95 11.80
CA MET A 7 1.86 9.31 12.23
C MET A 7 2.37 10.21 11.09
N HIS A 8 3.03 9.64 10.07
CA HIS A 8 3.53 10.39 8.91
C HIS A 8 2.41 10.82 7.96
N TYR A 9 1.29 10.07 7.95
CA TYR A 9 0.14 10.33 7.08
C TYR A 9 -1.04 10.97 7.82
N ARG A 10 -0.90 11.28 9.12
CA ARG A 10 -1.96 11.93 9.92
C ARG A 10 -2.55 13.18 9.28
N PRO A 11 -1.78 14.10 8.66
CA PRO A 11 -2.36 15.28 8.02
C PRO A 11 -3.27 14.98 6.82
N LEU A 12 -3.19 13.76 6.27
CA LEU A 12 -4.00 13.33 5.13
C LEU A 12 -5.29 12.61 5.55
N VAL A 13 -5.42 12.25 6.84
CA VAL A 13 -6.64 11.61 7.35
C VAL A 13 -7.80 12.59 7.27
N GLY A 14 -8.88 12.19 6.59
CA GLY A 14 -10.09 13.00 6.40
C GLY A 14 -10.01 14.03 5.26
N VAL A 15 -8.91 14.08 4.51
CA VAL A 15 -8.82 14.93 3.32
C VAL A 15 -9.67 14.32 2.20
N PRO A 16 -10.60 15.09 1.58
CA PRO A 16 -11.42 14.58 0.49
C PRO A 16 -10.58 13.99 -0.65
N GLY A 17 -10.87 12.75 -1.02
CA GLY A 17 -10.16 12.02 -2.07
C GLY A 17 -8.89 11.28 -1.61
N ILE A 18 -8.59 11.25 -0.31
CA ILE A 18 -7.49 10.47 0.26
C ILE A 18 -8.02 9.47 1.30
N ASP A 19 -7.76 8.19 1.06
CA ASP A 19 -8.04 7.11 2.00
C ASP A 19 -6.74 6.59 2.63
N VAL A 20 -6.71 6.48 3.95
CA VAL A 20 -5.59 5.89 4.69
C VAL A 20 -6.09 4.65 5.43
N ARG A 21 -5.40 3.52 5.26
CA ARG A 21 -5.76 2.24 5.89
C ARG A 21 -4.52 1.54 6.47
N THR A 22 -4.74 0.63 7.40
CA THR A 22 -3.71 -0.23 8.00
C THR A 22 -4.04 -1.70 7.81
N HIS A 23 -3.02 -2.52 7.57
CA HIS A 23 -3.15 -3.97 7.44
C HIS A 23 -2.02 -4.66 8.22
N GLY A 24 -2.23 -5.92 8.60
CA GLY A 24 -1.27 -6.75 9.34
C GLY A 24 -0.55 -7.80 8.50
N THR A 25 -0.74 -7.82 7.19
CA THR A 25 -0.13 -8.81 6.29
C THR A 25 1.39 -8.65 6.23
N THR A 26 2.10 -9.73 5.91
CA THR A 26 3.56 -9.71 5.73
C THR A 26 3.93 -8.78 4.58
N LEU A 27 4.83 -7.84 4.85
CA LEU A 27 5.32 -6.89 3.86
C LEU A 27 6.50 -7.52 3.10
N TYR A 28 6.24 -8.05 1.90
CA TYR A 28 7.28 -8.55 0.99
C TYR A 28 7.78 -7.47 0.02
N ASN A 29 6.95 -6.47 -0.23
CA ASN A 29 7.26 -5.33 -1.09
C ASN A 29 6.40 -4.11 -0.67
N SER A 30 6.78 -2.94 -1.16
CA SER A 30 5.87 -1.81 -1.28
C SER A 30 5.48 -1.59 -2.75
N LEU A 31 4.23 -1.18 -2.96
CA LEU A 31 3.64 -0.96 -4.28
C LEU A 31 3.19 0.49 -4.39
N TYR A 32 3.54 1.12 -5.51
CA TYR A 32 3.02 2.44 -5.90
C TYR A 32 2.38 2.31 -7.27
N ARG A 33 1.08 2.55 -7.36
CA ARG A 33 0.30 2.40 -8.59
C ARG A 33 -0.27 3.76 -9.02
N ALA A 34 -0.19 4.05 -10.31
CA ALA A 34 -0.89 5.15 -10.95
C ALA A 34 -1.26 4.71 -12.37
N ASP A 35 -2.53 4.86 -12.74
CA ASP A 35 -3.08 4.45 -14.04
C ASP A 35 -2.69 2.99 -14.39
N ASP A 36 -2.02 2.81 -15.53
CA ASP A 36 -1.53 1.54 -16.06
C ASP A 36 -0.06 1.27 -15.70
N GLN A 37 0.43 1.86 -14.60
CA GLN A 37 1.81 1.70 -14.13
C GLN A 37 1.87 1.30 -12.66
N VAL A 38 2.79 0.41 -12.33
CA VAL A 38 3.12 0.05 -10.95
C VAL A 38 4.63 0.01 -10.74
N ILE A 39 5.08 0.59 -9.63
CA ILE A 39 6.45 0.49 -9.14
C ILE A 39 6.44 -0.50 -7.97
N VAL A 40 7.24 -1.55 -8.10
CA VAL A 40 7.39 -2.60 -7.09
C VAL A 40 8.76 -2.45 -6.44
N ASN A 41 8.79 -2.14 -5.14
CA ASN A 41 10.01 -2.17 -4.35
C ASN A 41 10.05 -3.46 -3.54
N ALA A 42 10.79 -4.46 -4.04
CA ALA A 42 10.91 -5.76 -3.39
C ALA A 42 12.01 -5.76 -2.33
N HIS A 43 11.77 -6.46 -1.21
CA HIS A 43 12.80 -6.61 -0.19
C HIS A 43 14.00 -7.43 -0.70
N VAL A 44 15.19 -6.81 -0.67
CA VAL A 44 16.46 -7.46 -0.99
C VAL A 44 17.27 -7.61 0.30
N TRP A 45 17.71 -8.84 0.58
CA TRP A 45 18.50 -9.13 1.77
C TRP A 45 19.79 -8.30 1.81
N GLY A 46 20.05 -7.66 2.95
CA GLY A 46 21.23 -6.82 3.16
C GLY A 46 21.15 -5.42 2.53
N VAL A 47 20.03 -5.06 1.91
CA VAL A 47 19.83 -3.73 1.28
C VAL A 47 18.74 -2.97 2.02
N ASN A 48 18.98 -1.69 2.32
CA ASN A 48 17.97 -0.82 2.89
C ASN A 48 16.87 -0.53 1.84
N ALA A 49 15.61 -0.43 2.27
CA ALA A 49 14.46 -0.18 1.41
C ALA A 49 14.62 1.05 0.48
N TYR A 50 15.26 2.14 0.92
CA TYR A 50 15.49 3.32 0.07
C TYR A 50 16.58 3.10 -1.00
N GLY A 51 17.46 2.11 -0.82
CA GLY A 51 18.52 1.76 -1.75
C GLY A 51 18.23 0.51 -2.58
N ALA A 52 17.08 -0.14 -2.34
CA ALA A 52 16.68 -1.33 -3.09
C ALA A 52 16.27 -0.95 -4.52
N PRO A 53 16.63 -1.75 -5.53
CA PRO A 53 16.16 -1.52 -6.89
C PRO A 53 14.65 -1.70 -6.96
N VAL A 54 14.01 -0.92 -7.82
CA VAL A 54 12.56 -1.01 -8.07
C VAL A 54 12.30 -1.54 -9.46
N TRP A 55 11.22 -2.30 -9.61
CA TRP A 55 10.70 -2.67 -10.93
C TRP A 55 9.60 -1.72 -11.34
N HIS A 56 9.76 -1.09 -12.49
CA HIS A 56 8.70 -0.30 -13.12
C HIS A 56 8.00 -1.16 -14.16
N LEU A 57 6.74 -1.50 -13.86
CA LEU A 57 5.91 -2.33 -14.72
C LEU A 57 4.83 -1.46 -15.35
N ARG A 58 4.67 -1.60 -16.67
CA ARG A 58 3.54 -1.04 -17.42
C ARG A 58 2.59 -2.16 -17.77
N ARG A 59 1.28 -1.91 -17.68
CA ARG A 59 0.27 -2.84 -18.15
C ARG A 59 0.45 -3.11 -19.64
N ASN A 60 0.45 -4.39 -20.01
CA ASN A 60 0.62 -4.81 -21.40
C ASN A 60 -0.19 -6.09 -21.64
N GLY A 61 -1.44 -5.91 -22.06
CA GLY A 61 -2.43 -6.98 -22.10
C GLY A 61 -2.95 -7.37 -20.72
N ASP A 62 -3.86 -8.33 -20.71
CA ASP A 62 -4.51 -8.83 -19.50
C ASP A 62 -3.78 -10.04 -18.91
N GLY A 63 -3.87 -10.19 -17.59
CA GLY A 63 -3.30 -11.31 -16.84
C GLY A 63 -1.78 -11.20 -16.64
N GLY A 64 -1.20 -10.03 -16.86
CA GLY A 64 0.23 -9.81 -16.74
C GLY A 64 0.71 -9.58 -15.30
N MET A 65 2.01 -9.28 -15.17
CA MET A 65 2.62 -8.92 -13.89
C MET A 65 1.96 -7.70 -13.26
N PHE A 66 1.58 -6.70 -14.07
CA PHE A 66 0.83 -5.54 -13.60
C PHE A 66 -0.47 -5.97 -12.90
N ASP A 67 -1.31 -6.76 -13.58
CA ASP A 67 -2.61 -7.18 -13.04
C ASP A 67 -2.45 -8.05 -11.79
N THR A 68 -1.39 -8.85 -11.74
CA THR A 68 -1.04 -9.67 -10.57
C THR A 68 -0.76 -8.80 -9.34
N TYR A 69 0.09 -7.77 -9.47
CA TYR A 69 0.38 -6.86 -8.36
C TYR A 69 -0.82 -5.98 -8.02
N ALA A 70 -1.57 -5.50 -9.01
CA ALA A 70 -2.78 -4.71 -8.79
C ALA A 70 -3.83 -5.51 -8.00
N SER A 71 -4.11 -6.75 -8.42
CA SER A 71 -5.07 -7.62 -7.74
C SER A 71 -4.63 -7.95 -6.31
N SER A 72 -3.33 -8.16 -6.10
CA SER A 72 -2.75 -8.39 -4.77
C SER A 72 -2.94 -7.16 -3.86
N PHE A 73 -2.68 -5.96 -4.37
CA PHE A 73 -2.94 -4.71 -3.66
C PHE A 73 -4.41 -4.57 -3.29
N ASP A 74 -5.32 -4.78 -4.25
CA ASP A 74 -6.76 -4.65 -4.05
C ASP A 74 -7.28 -5.65 -3.01
N ALA A 75 -6.75 -6.87 -2.98
CA ALA A 75 -7.09 -7.88 -1.98
C ALA A 75 -6.65 -7.47 -0.56
N VAL A 76 -5.45 -6.90 -0.41
CA VAL A 76 -5.00 -6.36 0.89
C VAL A 76 -5.87 -5.17 1.28
N TRP A 77 -6.13 -4.25 0.35
CA TRP A 77 -6.93 -3.05 0.58
C TRP A 77 -8.34 -3.36 1.08
N ALA A 78 -8.99 -4.38 0.49
CA ALA A 78 -10.32 -4.84 0.87
C ALA A 78 -10.42 -5.33 2.33
N THR A 79 -9.31 -5.79 2.91
CA THR A 79 -9.24 -6.28 4.30
C THR A 79 -8.57 -5.30 5.27
N ALA A 80 -8.10 -4.14 4.77
CA ALA A 80 -7.39 -3.15 5.57
C ALA A 80 -8.37 -2.28 6.38
N ASN A 81 -7.97 -1.94 7.61
CA ASN A 81 -8.76 -1.12 8.53
C ASN A 81 -8.53 0.37 8.24
N PRO A 82 -9.60 1.17 8.00
CA PRO A 82 -9.48 2.61 7.85
C PRO A 82 -8.81 3.28 9.05
N VAL A 83 -8.04 4.33 8.78
CA VAL A 83 -7.49 5.23 9.79
C VAL A 83 -8.31 6.51 9.74
N GLY A 84 -9.18 6.71 10.73
CA GLY A 84 -10.04 7.89 10.80
C GLY A 84 -11.53 7.54 10.84
N GLU A 85 -11.94 6.97 11.96
CA GLU A 85 -13.15 7.33 12.70
C GLU A 85 -12.82 6.86 14.12
N GLU A 86 -12.85 7.75 15.11
CA GLU A 86 -12.95 7.30 16.49
C GLU A 86 -14.11 6.30 16.52
N ALA A 87 -13.92 5.13 17.12
CA ALA A 87 -15.03 4.26 17.45
C ALA A 87 -16.06 5.16 18.14
N SER A 88 -17.19 5.42 17.47
CA SER A 88 -18.26 6.21 18.06
C SER A 88 -18.55 5.57 19.39
N ASP A 89 -18.49 6.37 20.45
CA ASP A 89 -18.76 5.98 21.83
C ASP A 89 -19.78 4.85 21.91
N ALA A 90 -19.28 3.62 22.10
CA ALA A 90 -20.11 2.51 22.49
C ALA A 90 -20.40 2.69 23.98
N ASN A 91 -21.54 3.33 24.23
CA ASN A 91 -22.33 3.40 25.46
C ASN A 91 -21.99 2.36 26.53
#